data_AF-A0A2X2CUP2-F1
#
_entry.id   AF-A0A2X2CUP2-F1
#
_cell.length_a   1.000
_cell.length_b   1.000
_cell.length_c   1.000
_cell.angle_alpha   90.00
_cell.angle_beta   90.00
_cell.angle_gamma   90.00
#
_symmetry.space_group_name_H-M   'P 1'
#
loop_
_entity.id
_entity.type
_entity.pdbx_description
1 polymer ?
#
loop_
_entity_poly.entity_id
_entity_poly.type
_entity_poly.pdbx_seq_one_letter_code
_entity_poly.pdbx_strand_id
1 'polypeptide(L)'
;MLSFEQLSIDIAQFRWLGKRTWQPLLKSISLDIKPGKMLALVGGSGEGKSLLLQSALGLLPANMRTRGTIKLNGHPLTERELIAYRGNTFLLYSSRCNSA
;
A
#
# COMPACT_ATOMS: atom_id res chain seq x y z
N MET A 1 12.41 -0.55 11.41
CA MET A 1 11.93 -1.78 10.75
C MET A 1 10.50 -1.53 10.31
N LEU A 2 10.23 -1.59 9.01
CA LEU A 2 8.87 -1.47 8.46
C LEU A 2 8.37 -2.89 8.14
N SER A 3 7.19 -3.24 8.64
CA SER A 3 6.63 -4.58 8.49
C SER A 3 5.18 -4.50 8.02
N PHE A 4 4.82 -5.38 7.09
CA PHE A 4 3.45 -5.56 6.61
C PHE A 4 2.99 -6.95 7.04
N GLU A 5 1.81 -7.02 7.67
CA GLU A 5 1.23 -8.27 8.15
C GLU A 5 -0.12 -8.50 7.50
N GLN A 6 -0.19 -9.52 6.63
CA GLN A 6 -1.39 -9.95 5.91
C GLN A 6 -2.10 -8.79 5.19
N LEU A 7 -1.32 -7.86 4.64
CA LEU A 7 -1.84 -6.66 4.01
C LEU A 7 -2.65 -7.02 2.77
N SER A 8 -3.91 -6.58 2.74
CA SER A 8 -4.79 -6.77 1.60
C SER A 8 -5.40 -5.42 1.20
N ILE A 9 -5.52 -5.18 -0.10
CA ILE A 9 -6.13 -3.96 -0.63
C ILE A 9 -7.36 -4.36 -1.43
N ASP A 10 -8.51 -3.78 -1.07
CA ASP A 10 -9.76 -3.95 -1.80
C ASP A 10 -10.16 -2.65 -2.49
N ILE A 11 -10.87 -2.78 -3.61
CA ILE A 11 -11.54 -1.67 -4.29
C ILE A 11 -13.06 -1.83 -4.21
N ALA A 12 -13.76 -0.73 -4.02
CA ALA A 12 -15.21 -0.66 -4.13
C ALA A 12 -15.61 -0.68 -5.61
N GLN A 13 -16.46 -1.64 -5.98
CA GLN A 13 -17.13 -1.69 -7.27
C GLN A 13 -18.61 -1.42 -7.10
N PHE A 14 -19.13 -0.57 -7.98
CA PHE A 14 -20.54 -0.25 -8.09
C PHE A 14 -21.12 -1.02 -9.26
N ARG A 15 -22.06 -1.91 -8.98
CA ARG A 15 -22.85 -2.55 -10.03
C ARG A 15 -24.04 -1.67 -10.39
N TRP A 16 -24.56 -1.83 -11.61
CA TRP A 16 -25.71 -1.09 -12.16
C TRP A 16 -26.94 -1.03 -11.23
N LEU A 17 -27.08 -1.99 -10.31
CA LEU A 17 -28.13 -2.04 -9.29
C LEU A 17 -27.82 -1.25 -7.99
N GLY A 18 -26.83 -0.36 -7.98
CA GLY A 18 -26.45 0.45 -6.81
C GLY A 18 -25.77 -0.33 -5.66
N LYS A 19 -25.63 -1.66 -5.77
CA LYS A 19 -24.97 -2.49 -4.75
C LYS A 19 -23.45 -2.28 -4.79
N ARG A 20 -22.90 -1.75 -3.70
CA ARG A 20 -21.44 -1.64 -3.48
C ARG A 20 -20.87 -3.00 -3.05
N THR A 21 -19.94 -3.54 -3.84
CA THR A 21 -19.21 -4.76 -3.51
C THR A 21 -17.71 -4.50 -3.44
N TRP A 22 -17.02 -5.14 -2.51
CA TRP A 22 -15.57 -5.06 -2.39
C TRP A 22 -14.90 -6.16 -3.20
N GLN A 23 -13.92 -5.79 -4.03
CA GLN A 23 -13.10 -6.74 -4.77
C GLN A 23 -11.63 -6.62 -4.36
N PRO A 24 -10.96 -7.74 -4.05
CA PRO A 24 -9.55 -7.71 -3.65
C PRO A 24 -8.63 -7.48 -4.85
N LEU A 25 -7.78 -6.46 -4.78
CA LEU A 25 -6.71 -6.18 -5.75
C LEU A 25 -5.38 -6.78 -5.32
N LEU A 26 -5.03 -6.65 -4.04
CA LEU A 26 -3.86 -7.30 -3.42
C LEU A 26 -4.33 -8.16 -2.25
N LYS A 27 -3.74 -9.34 -2.08
CA LYS A 27 -4.16 -10.31 -1.08
C LYS A 27 -2.98 -10.75 -0.23
N SER A 28 -3.12 -10.62 1.08
CA SER A 28 -2.27 -11.25 2.10
C SER A 28 -0.77 -11.05 1.88
N ILE A 29 -0.34 -9.81 1.63
CA ILE A 29 1.07 -9.47 1.50
C ILE A 29 1.68 -9.33 2.90
N SER A 30 2.70 -10.15 3.18
CA SER A 30 3.52 -10.04 4.38
C SER A 30 4.97 -9.86 3.98
N LEU A 31 5.61 -8.79 4.48
CA LEU A 31 7.02 -8.51 4.20
C LEU A 31 7.64 -7.65 5.29
N ASP A 32 8.95 -7.79 5.47
CA ASP A 32 9.73 -7.06 6.46
C ASP A 32 10.89 -6.31 5.81
N ILE A 33 11.04 -5.03 6.16
CA ILE A 33 12.11 -4.15 5.71
C ILE A 33 12.91 -3.72 6.93
N LYS A 34 14.12 -4.25 7.03
CA LYS A 34 15.06 -3.90 8.11
C LYS A 34 15.65 -2.50 7.88
N PRO A 35 16.00 -1.77 8.95
CA PRO A 35 16.72 -0.50 8.83
C PRO A 35 17.99 -0.64 7.97
N GLY A 36 18.26 0.34 7.12
CA GLY A 36 19.44 0.34 6.24
C GLY A 36 19.43 -0.71 5.12
N LYS A 37 18.31 -1.41 4.91
CA LYS A 37 18.14 -2.35 3.78
C LYS A 37 17.29 -1.72 2.68
N MET A 38 17.68 -1.98 1.44
CA MET A 38 16.91 -1.66 0.25
C MET A 38 16.04 -2.87 -0.11
N LEU A 39 14.74 -2.65 -0.31
CA LEU A 39 13.82 -3.63 -0.86
C LEU A 39 13.49 -3.23 -2.30
N ALA A 40 13.71 -4.13 -3.24
CA ALA A 40 13.24 -3.97 -4.62
C ALA A 40 11.93 -4.75 -4.82
N LEU A 41 10.87 -4.05 -5.21
CA LEU A 41 9.61 -4.66 -5.63
C LEU A 41 9.61 -4.76 -7.17
N VAL A 42 9.67 -5.99 -7.68
CA VAL A 42 9.73 -6.27 -9.13
C VAL A 42 8.47 -6.97 -9.63
N GLY A 43 8.20 -6.84 -10.93
CA GLY A 43 7.16 -7.59 -11.66
C GLY A 43 6.50 -6.74 -12.74
N GLY A 44 5.46 -7.27 -13.38
CA GLY A 44 4.73 -6.64 -14.47
C GLY A 44 3.96 -5.37 -14.09
N SER A 45 3.60 -4.59 -15.12
CA SER A 45 2.69 -3.45 -14.99
C SER A 45 1.31 -3.92 -14.52
N GLY A 46 0.72 -3.23 -13.54
CA GLY A 46 -0.63 -3.52 -13.04
C GLY A 46 -0.70 -4.56 -11.90
N GLU A 47 0.41 -5.18 -11.50
CA GLU A 47 0.40 -6.17 -10.40
C GLU A 47 0.28 -5.55 -8.99
N GLY A 48 0.08 -4.24 -8.88
CA GLY A 48 -0.18 -3.58 -7.60
C GLY A 48 1.06 -3.14 -6.80
N LYS A 49 2.25 -3.11 -7.40
CA LYS A 49 3.47 -2.55 -6.76
C LYS A 49 3.27 -1.12 -6.25
N SER A 50 2.75 -0.25 -7.10
CA SER A 50 2.46 1.14 -6.72
C SER A 50 1.35 1.24 -5.68
N LEU A 51 0.36 0.34 -5.73
CA LEU A 51 -0.72 0.28 -4.73
C LEU A 51 -0.19 -0.11 -3.35
N LEU A 52 0.73 -1.07 -3.30
CA LEU A 52 1.40 -1.49 -2.06
C LEU A 52 2.17 -0.31 -1.46
N LEU A 53 2.96 0.41 -2.27
CA LEU A 53 3.68 1.61 -1.81
C LEU A 53 2.73 2.72 -1.34
N GLN A 54 1.66 2.99 -2.10
CA GLN A 54 0.65 4.00 -1.73
C GLN A 54 -0.05 3.65 -0.40
N SER A 55 -0.31 2.37 -0.14
CA SER A 55 -0.91 1.91 1.12
C SER A 55 -0.01 2.17 2.33
N ALA A 56 1.31 2.00 2.17
CA ALA A 56 2.30 2.31 3.19
C ALA A 56 2.39 3.81 3.54
N LEU A 57 1.79 4.66 2.71
CA LEU A 57 1.86 6.11 2.82
C LEU A 57 0.52 6.76 3.15
N GLY A 58 -0.54 5.97 3.32
CA GLY A 58 -1.90 6.48 3.44
C GLY A 58 -2.36 7.25 2.20
N LEU A 59 -1.90 6.87 1.00
CA LEU A 59 -2.23 7.53 -0.28
C LEU A 59 -3.25 6.77 -1.11
N LEU A 60 -3.92 5.76 -0.52
CA LEU A 60 -4.95 5.04 -1.23
C LEU A 60 -6.16 5.96 -1.49
N PRO A 61 -6.76 5.90 -2.68
CA PRO A 61 -7.97 6.67 -2.97
C PRO A 61 -9.14 6.17 -2.11
N ALA A 62 -10.14 7.03 -1.88
CA ALA A 62 -11.25 6.77 -0.97
C ALA A 62 -12.15 5.57 -1.36
N ASN A 63 -12.10 5.14 -2.63
CA ASN A 63 -12.79 3.93 -3.09
C ASN A 63 -11.98 2.65 -2.83
N MET A 64 -10.79 2.75 -2.26
CA MET A 64 -9.98 1.61 -1.84
C MET A 64 -9.91 1.55 -0.31
N ARG A 65 -9.66 0.35 0.21
CA ARG A 65 -9.41 0.15 1.63
C ARG A 65 -8.29 -0.85 1.84
N THR A 66 -7.52 -0.61 2.88
CA THR A 66 -6.50 -1.53 3.38
C THR A 66 -7.08 -2.43 4.47
N ARG A 67 -6.63 -3.68 4.52
CA ARG A 67 -6.86 -4.64 5.59
C ARG A 67 -5.50 -5.23 6.01
N GLY A 68 -5.41 -5.74 7.22
CA GLY A 68 -4.15 -6.16 7.82
C GLY A 68 -3.48 -5.01 8.58
N THR A 69 -2.19 -5.17 8.89
CA THR A 69 -1.46 -4.24 9.76
C THR A 69 -0.16 -3.79 9.11
N ILE A 70 0.13 -2.50 9.19
CA ILE A 70 1.43 -1.91 8.84
C ILE A 70 2.09 -1.50 10.15
N LYS A 71 3.32 -1.92 10.40
CA LYS A 71 4.06 -1.62 11.63
C LYS A 71 5.33 -0.86 11.31
N LEU A 72 5.64 0.16 12.10
CA LEU A 72 6.92 0.83 12.10
C LEU A 72 7.60 0.64 13.45
N ASN A 73 8.80 0.08 13.43
CA ASN A 73 9.59 -0.28 14.61
C ASN A 73 8.80 -1.13 15.61
N GLY A 74 7.95 -2.03 15.11
CA GLY A 74 7.10 -2.90 15.93
C GLY A 74 5.77 -2.29 16.36
N HIS A 75 5.57 -0.98 16.15
CA HIS A 75 4.32 -0.30 16.50
C HIS A 75 3.35 -0.30 15.31
N PRO A 76 2.10 -0.78 15.48
CA PRO A 76 1.08 -0.69 14.44
C PRO A 76 0.76 0.77 14.15
N LEU A 77 0.69 1.12 12.87
CA LEU A 77 0.36 2.45 12.41
C LEU A 77 -1.11 2.51 12.01
N THR A 78 -1.81 3.51 12.55
CA THR A 78 -3.12 3.95 12.08
C THR A 78 -2.99 4.74 10.79
N GLU A 79 -4.09 4.91 10.06
CA GLU A 79 -4.12 5.74 8.85
C GLU A 79 -3.68 7.19 9.12
N ARG A 80 -4.05 7.75 10.28
CA ARG A 80 -3.64 9.10 10.68
C ARG A 80 -2.13 9.18 10.91
N GLU A 81 -1.54 8.16 11.53
CA GLU A 81 -0.09 8.10 11.73
C GLU A 81 0.67 7.91 10.42
N LEU A 82 0.17 7.07 9.50
CA LEU A 82 0.74 6.93 8.16
C LEU A 82 0.80 8.27 7.43
N ILE A 83 -0.27 9.07 7.52
CA ILE A 83 -0.33 10.43 6.96
C ILE A 83 0.68 11.35 7.67
N ALA A 84 0.80 11.27 9.00
CA ALA A 84 1.73 12.10 9.77
C ALA A 84 3.21 11.77 9.49
N TYR A 85 3.54 10.52 9.19
CA TYR A 85 4.89 10.08 8.84
C TYR A 85 5.27 10.35 7.37
N ARG A 86 4.31 10.75 6.54
CA ARG A 86 4.56 11.14 5.14
C ARG A 86 5.44 12.39 5.09
N GLY A 87 6.46 12.37 4.23
CA GLY A 87 7.37 13.50 4.02
C GLY A 87 8.54 13.56 5.02
N ASN A 88 8.35 13.07 6.25
CA ASN A 88 9.41 13.01 7.27
C ASN A 88 10.07 11.63 7.37
N THR A 89 9.33 10.56 7.14
CA THR A 89 9.82 9.18 7.27
C THR A 89 9.63 8.39 5.99
N PHE A 90 8.50 8.60 5.30
CA PHE A 90 8.21 7.91 4.06
C PHE A 90 8.05 8.91 2.91
N LEU A 91 8.78 8.64 1.81
CA LEU A 91 8.72 9.40 0.56
C LEU A 91 8.40 8.44 -0.58
N LEU A 92 7.40 8.80 -1.39
CA LEU A 92 7.19 8.15 -2.69
C LEU A 92 7.73 9.05 -3.78
N TYR A 93 8.63 8.50 -4.57
CA TYR A 93 9.05 9.09 -5.82
C TYR A 93 8.58 8.20 -6.96
N SER A 94 7.77 8.76 -7.86
CA SER A 94 7.33 8.08 -9.07
C SER A 94 7.87 8.82 -10.28
N SER A 95 8.92 8.28 -10.91
CA SER A 95 9.32 8.65 -12.26
C SER A 95 8.76 7.64 -13.24
N ARG A 96 8.24 8.12 -14.37
CA ARG A 96 7.86 7.25 -15.48
C ARG A 96 9.13 6.99 -16.29
N CYS A 97 9.59 5.74 -16.31
CA CYS A 97 10.69 5.37 -17.20
C CYS A 97 10.13 5.33 -18.62
N ASN A 98 10.42 6.35 -19.43
CA ASN A 98 10.05 6.34 -20.84
C ASN A 98 11.10 5.49 -21.56
N SER A 99 10.70 4.31 -22.03
CA SER A 99 11.52 3.52 -22.94
C SER A 99 11.62 4.27 -24.26
N ALA A 100 12.82 4.74 -24.60
CA ALA A 100 13.16 5.15 -25.96
C ALA A 100 13.19 3.93 -26.89
#